data_AF-A0A7C6C552-F1
#
_entry.id   AF-A0A7C6C552-F1
#
_cell.length_a   1.000
_cell.length_b   1.000
_cell.length_c   1.000
_cell.angle_alpha   90.00
_cell.angle_beta   90.00
_cell.angle_gamma   90.00
#
_symmetry.space_group_name_H-M   'P 1'
#
loop_
_entity.id
_entity.type
_entity.pdbx_description
1 polymer ?
#
loop_
_entity_poly.entity_id
_entity_poly.type
_entity_poly.pdbx_seq_one_letter_code
_entity_poly.pdbx_strand_id
1 'polypeptide(L)'
;MEELAYYSSSAEFLYPQRIEAVYHTIEALPPKSRDIFKRAYLDGEKHSAIAEEMNISVRTVETHIYKSLRFLRDKLISLLILACWFFTV
;
A
#
# COMPACT_ATOMS: atom_id res chain seq x y z
N MET A 1 -3.87 -11.83 -32.27
CA MET A 1 -2.99 -10.64 -32.24
C MET A 1 -3.76 -9.40 -31.75
N GLU A 2 -5.00 -9.20 -32.22
CA GLU A 2 -5.93 -8.12 -31.79
C GLU A 2 -6.36 -8.19 -30.32
N GLU A 3 -6.61 -9.40 -29.81
CA GLU A 3 -7.00 -9.65 -28.42
C GLU A 3 -5.89 -9.28 -27.40
N LEU A 4 -4.63 -9.48 -27.79
CA LEU A 4 -3.46 -9.13 -26.97
C LEU A 4 -3.27 -7.60 -26.90
N ALA A 5 -3.55 -6.90 -27.99
CA ALA A 5 -3.48 -5.43 -28.06
C ALA A 5 -4.61 -4.76 -27.24
N TYR A 6 -5.80 -5.38 -27.21
CA TYR A 6 -6.89 -4.94 -26.34
C TYR A 6 -6.56 -5.13 -24.86
N TYR A 7 -5.97 -6.27 -24.49
CA TYR A 7 -5.56 -6.52 -23.10
C TYR A 7 -4.39 -5.61 -22.68
N SER A 8 -3.42 -5.35 -23.55
CA SER A 8 -2.34 -4.40 -23.24
C SER A 8 -2.86 -2.97 -23.07
N SER A 9 -3.77 -2.53 -23.94
CA SER A 9 -4.37 -1.19 -23.85
C SER A 9 -5.25 -1.01 -22.61
N SER A 10 -6.06 -2.01 -22.26
CA SER A 10 -6.86 -1.97 -21.03
C SER A 10 -5.98 -2.05 -19.78
N ALA A 11 -4.92 -2.86 -19.79
CA ALA A 11 -3.95 -2.88 -18.70
C ALA A 11 -3.27 -1.52 -18.54
N GLU A 12 -2.80 -0.91 -19.64
CA GLU A 12 -2.17 0.42 -19.68
C GLU A 12 -3.09 1.52 -19.12
N PHE A 13 -4.39 1.45 -19.41
CA PHE A 13 -5.38 2.32 -18.79
C PHE A 13 -5.58 2.01 -17.29
N LEU A 14 -5.63 0.74 -16.88
CA LEU A 14 -5.86 0.33 -15.48
C LEU A 14 -4.68 0.60 -14.54
N TYR A 15 -3.44 0.53 -15.00
CA TYR A 15 -2.25 0.74 -14.18
C TYR A 15 -2.26 2.07 -13.40
N PRO A 16 -2.50 3.23 -14.01
CA PRO A 16 -2.55 4.50 -13.28
C PRO A 16 -3.63 4.53 -12.20
N GLN A 17 -4.85 4.00 -12.45
CA GLN A 17 -5.90 3.97 -11.42
C GLN A 17 -5.55 3.03 -10.26
N ARG A 18 -4.90 1.88 -10.55
CA ARG A 18 -4.43 0.97 -9.49
C ARG A 18 -3.37 1.62 -8.62
N ILE A 19 -2.45 2.38 -9.21
CA ILE A 19 -1.42 3.12 -8.48
C ILE A 19 -2.04 4.22 -7.62
N GLU A 20 -2.99 4.98 -8.15
CA GLU A 20 -3.72 6.02 -7.41
C GLU A 20 -4.46 5.43 -6.20
N ALA A 21 -5.14 4.29 -6.37
CA ALA A 21 -5.80 3.59 -5.27
C ALA A 21 -4.81 3.15 -4.17
N VAL A 22 -3.61 2.69 -4.55
CA VAL A 22 -2.54 2.36 -3.59
C VAL A 22 -2.10 3.60 -2.82
N TYR A 23 -1.84 4.72 -3.51
CA TYR A 23 -1.47 5.98 -2.86
C TYR A 23 -2.54 6.49 -1.89
N HIS A 24 -3.81 6.45 -2.28
CA HIS A 24 -4.92 6.80 -1.38
C HIS A 24 -4.98 5.91 -0.13
N THR A 25 -4.65 4.63 -0.28
CA THR A 25 -4.65 3.70 0.84
C THR A 25 -3.46 3.96 1.77
N ILE A 26 -2.30 4.33 1.21
CA ILE A 26 -1.13 4.79 1.99
C ILE A 26 -1.45 6.09 2.73
N GLU A 27 -2.18 7.03 2.13
CA GLU A 27 -2.58 8.27 2.81
C GLU A 27 -3.52 8.02 3.99
N ALA A 28 -4.34 6.97 3.93
CA ALA A 28 -5.24 6.57 5.00
C ALA A 28 -4.51 5.89 6.20
N LEU A 29 -3.21 5.64 6.10
CA LEU A 29 -2.43 5.09 7.21
C LEU A 29 -2.34 6.08 8.39
N PRO A 30 -2.20 5.57 9.64
CA PRO A 30 -1.90 6.42 10.79
C PRO A 30 -0.65 7.26 10.54
N PRO A 31 -0.61 8.54 10.96
CA PRO A 31 0.39 9.52 10.51
C PRO A 31 1.83 9.08 10.74
N LYS A 32 2.16 8.54 11.92
CA LYS A 32 3.51 8.00 12.22
C LYS A 32 3.89 6.81 11.35
N SER A 33 2.97 5.87 11.15
CA SER A 33 3.24 4.67 10.36
C SER A 33 3.28 4.97 8.85
N ARG A 34 2.55 6.00 8.42
CA ARG A 34 2.59 6.54 7.05
C ARG A 34 3.96 7.13 6.74
N ASP A 35 4.45 8.01 7.61
CA ASP A 35 5.74 8.68 7.43
C ASP A 35 6.89 7.67 7.31
N ILE A 36 6.98 6.76 8.29
CA ILE A 36 7.97 5.67 8.28
C ILE A 36 7.86 4.80 7.02
N PHE A 37 6.63 4.47 6.60
CA PHE A 37 6.42 3.65 5.41
C PHE A 37 6.86 4.36 4.13
N LYS A 38 6.57 5.66 3.99
CA LYS A 38 6.99 6.45 2.83
C LYS A 38 8.51 6.54 2.75
N ARG A 39 9.18 6.84 3.85
CA ARG A 39 10.64 6.92 3.89
C ARG A 39 11.30 5.59 3.52
N ALA A 40 10.77 4.48 4.05
CA ALA A 40 11.29 3.15 3.74
C ALA A 40 11.04 2.69 2.30
N TYR A 41 9.83 2.93 1.75
CA TYR A 41 9.41 2.35 0.47
C TYR A 41 9.40 3.31 -0.72
N LEU A 42 9.12 4.59 -0.51
CA LEU A 42 9.15 5.61 -1.57
C LEU A 42 10.53 6.25 -1.68
N ASP A 43 11.12 6.62 -0.54
CA ASP A 43 12.41 7.31 -0.51
C ASP A 43 13.60 6.33 -0.45
N GLY A 44 13.33 5.05 -0.17
CA GLY A 44 14.33 3.98 -0.16
C GLY A 44 15.32 4.06 1.01
N GLU A 45 14.97 4.77 2.07
CA GLU A 45 15.83 4.93 3.23
C GLU A 45 15.98 3.61 4.01
N LYS A 46 17.18 3.39 4.55
CA LYS A 46 17.44 2.23 5.42
C LYS A 46 16.68 2.39 6.73
N HIS A 47 16.09 1.31 7.23
CA HIS A 47 15.36 1.31 8.51
C HIS A 47 16.21 1.83 9.69
N SER A 48 17.54 1.61 9.64
CA SER A 48 18.47 2.14 10.63
C SER A 48 18.59 3.66 10.62
N ALA A 49 18.58 4.27 9.43
CA ALA A 49 18.63 5.73 9.29
C ALA A 49 17.33 6.37 9.77
N ILE A 50 16.19 5.77 9.42
CA ILE A 50 14.87 6.20 9.91
C ILE A 50 14.81 6.11 11.44
N ALA A 51 15.31 5.02 12.01
CA ALA A 51 15.36 4.81 13.46
C ALA A 51 16.20 5.88 14.16
N GLU A 52 17.36 6.20 13.61
CA GLU A 52 18.27 7.24 14.14
C GLU A 52 17.62 8.63 14.09
N GLU A 53 17.08 9.03 12.94
CA GLU A 53 16.47 10.35 12.75
C GLU A 53 15.20 10.53 13.60
N MET A 54 14.42 9.47 13.77
CA MET A 54 13.21 9.49 14.60
C MET A 54 13.47 9.21 16.08
N ASN A 55 14.73 8.94 16.47
CA ASN A 55 15.13 8.57 17.83
C ASN A 55 14.34 7.38 18.41
N ILE A 56 14.13 6.34 17.61
CA ILE A 56 13.45 5.10 17.98
C ILE A 56 14.33 3.88 17.65
N SER A 57 13.96 2.69 18.13
CA SER A 57 14.67 1.47 17.75
C SER A 57 14.33 1.04 16.32
N VAL A 58 15.26 0.37 15.64
CA VAL A 58 15.00 -0.29 14.34
C VAL A 58 13.81 -1.25 14.43
N ARG A 59 13.67 -1.92 15.58
CA ARG A 59 12.53 -2.81 15.84
C ARG A 59 11.19 -2.06 15.86
N THR A 60 11.19 -0.83 16.35
CA THR A 60 10.01 0.05 16.34
C THR A 60 9.66 0.45 14.90
N VAL A 61 10.66 0.78 14.07
CA VAL A 61 10.48 1.04 12.63
C VAL A 61 9.84 -0.16 11.92
N GLU A 62 10.40 -1.36 12.11
CA GLU A 62 9.84 -2.60 11.56
C GLU A 62 8.38 -2.84 12.00
N THR A 63 8.08 -2.55 13.27
CA THR A 63 6.73 -2.68 13.82
C THR A 63 5.76 -1.70 13.14
N HIS A 64 6.19 -0.46 12.89
CA HIS A 64 5.39 0.52 12.16
C HIS A 64 5.15 0.06 10.71
N ILE A 65 6.18 -0.44 10.02
CA ILE A 65 6.05 -0.99 8.66
C ILE A 65 5.08 -2.17 8.63
N TYR A 66 5.23 -3.12 9.55
CA TYR A 66 4.35 -4.27 9.66
C TYR A 66 2.89 -3.85 9.88
N LYS A 67 2.65 -2.91 10.80
CA LYS A 67 1.31 -2.35 11.06
C LYS A 67 0.75 -1.66 9.82
N SER A 68 1.56 -0.92 9.06
CA SER A 68 1.15 -0.30 7.80
C SER A 68 0.72 -1.36 6.78
N LEU A 69 1.54 -2.39 6.56
CA LEU A 69 1.22 -3.48 5.64
C LEU A 69 -0.05 -4.24 6.05
N ARG A 70 -0.24 -4.48 7.35
CA ARG A 70 -1.46 -5.11 7.88
C ARG A 70 -2.69 -4.25 7.61
N PHE A 71 -2.62 -2.94 7.88
CA PHE A 71 -3.72 -2.02 7.60
C PHE A 71 -4.10 -2.00 6.11
N LEU A 72 -3.10 -1.96 5.22
CA LEU A 72 -3.33 -2.02 3.77
C LEU A 72 -4.03 -3.33 3.37
N ARG A 73 -3.62 -4.47 3.93
CA ARG A 73 -4.22 -5.78 3.69
C ARG A 73 -5.66 -5.86 4.22
N ASP A 74 -5.91 -5.40 5.43
CA ASP A 74 -7.24 -5.46 6.05
C ASP A 74 -8.26 -4.64 5.25
N LYS A 75 -7.86 -3.46 4.72
CA LYS A 75 -8.69 -2.66 3.82
C LYS A 75 -9.04 -3.42 2.54
N LEU A 76 -8.08 -4.13 1.97
CA LEU A 76 -8.30 -4.91 0.75
C LEU A 76 -9.22 -6.12 1.00
N ILE A 77 -9.03 -6.83 2.12
CA ILE A 77 -9.89 -7.96 2.52
C ILE A 77 -11.32 -7.49 2.81
N SER A 78 -11.48 -6.34 3.47
CA SER A 78 -12.80 -5.76 3.73
C SER A 78 -13.58 -5.48 2.44
N LEU A 79 -12.90 -4.96 1.40
CA LEU A 79 -13.50 -4.75 0.09
C LEU A 79 -13.92 -6.08 -0.57
N LEU A 80 -13.09 -7.12 -0.47
CA LEU A 80 -13.40 -8.45 -1.02
C LEU A 80 -14.62 -9.10 -0.34
N ILE A 81 -14.74 -8.98 0.98
CA ILE A 81 -15.87 -9.52 1.73
C ILE A 81 -17.18 -8.82 1.32
N LEU A 82 -17.15 -7.49 1.16
CA LEU A 82 -18.32 -6.72 0.70
C LEU A 82 -18.71 -7.08 -0.74
N ALA A 83 -17.73 -7.28 -1.62
CA ALA A 83 -17.97 -7.73 -2.99
C ALA A 83 -18.58 -9.14 -3.04
N CYS A 84 -18.08 -10.06 -2.20
CA CYS A 84 -18.66 -11.40 -2.06
C CYS A 84 -20.11 -11.35 -1.56
N TRP A 85 -20.42 -10.47 -0.60
CA TRP A 85 -21.78 -10.27 -0.14
C TRP A 85 -22.69 -9.75 -1.24
N PHE A 86 -22.23 -8.80 -2.04
CA PHE A 86 -23.01 -8.22 -3.14
C PHE A 86 -23.22 -9.19 -4.30
N PHE A 87 -22.30 -10.14 -4.53
CA PHE A 87 -22.45 -11.15 -5.58
C PHE A 87 -23.27 -12.37 -5.13
N THR A 88 -23.43 -12.56 -3.82
CA THR A 88 -24.19 -13.68 -3.23
C THR A 88 -25.64 -13.29 -2.88
N VAL A 89 -25.96 -11.99 -2.90
CA VAL A 89 -27.31 -11.41 -2.71
C VAL A 89 -27.85 -10.93 -4.05
#